data_AF-A0A1V9H3N6-F1
#
_entry.id   AF-A0A1V9H3N6-F1
#
_cell.length_a   1.000
_cell.length_b   1.000
_cell.length_c   1.000
_cell.angle_alpha   90.00
_cell.angle_beta   90.00
_cell.angle_gamma   90.00
#
_symmetry.space_group_name_H-M   'P 1'
#
loop_
_entity.id
_entity.type
_entity.pdbx_description
1 polymer ?
#
loop_
_entity_poly.entity_id
_entity_poly.type
_entity_poly.pdbx_seq_one_letter_code
_entity_poly.pdbx_strand_id
1 'polypeptide(L)'
;MWLCKDSGLDWTAIAALIALGIWIADGLRRARERAATRRLLAQIMTAPVGAAQIDIARFRASVVPSNGDTTTLLNLIDSQSLRRVFAGKAYEVKVELPPQFLEKADLFGERTANRLALALSQTSRLHSAWKIASEVPDGGDEKELHNHVQAALEQIQETEKAISEAFNVLLVDGRAS
;
A
#
# COMPACT_ATOMS: atom_id res chain seq x y z
N MET A 1 23.16 -62.04 17.63
CA MET A 1 22.46 -61.29 18.70
C MET A 1 23.33 -61.39 19.92
N TRP A 2 24.22 -60.42 20.19
CA TRP A 2 25.04 -60.29 21.42
C TRP A 2 26.14 -59.23 21.22
N LEU A 3 25.75 -57.98 20.92
CA LEU A 3 26.69 -56.84 20.89
C LEU A 3 26.05 -55.51 21.32
N CYS A 4 24.91 -55.53 22.02
CA CYS A 4 24.25 -54.32 22.52
C CYS A 4 23.67 -54.58 23.91
N LYS A 5 24.53 -54.71 24.93
CA LYS A 5 24.06 -54.75 26.31
C LYS A 5 25.15 -54.30 27.29
N ASP A 6 25.83 -53.17 27.01
CA ASP A 6 26.69 -52.52 28.00
C ASP A 6 27.12 -51.08 27.69
N SER A 7 26.42 -50.38 26.80
CA SER A 7 26.47 -48.92 26.79
C SER A 7 25.15 -48.44 27.38
N GLY A 8 25.16 -47.84 28.58
CA GLY A 8 24.01 -47.15 29.19
C GLY A 8 23.55 -45.91 28.40
N LEU A 9 23.66 -45.98 27.09
CA LEU A 9 23.39 -44.95 26.11
C LEU A 9 22.02 -45.26 25.50
N ASP A 10 21.04 -44.44 25.83
CA ASP A 10 19.70 -44.57 25.29
C ASP A 10 19.66 -44.05 23.85
N TRP A 11 19.77 -44.96 22.88
CA TRP A 11 19.74 -44.64 21.45
C TRP A 11 18.46 -43.94 21.02
N THR A 12 17.35 -44.15 21.73
CA THR A 12 16.08 -43.47 21.44
C THR A 12 16.16 -41.98 21.82
N ALA A 13 16.81 -41.65 22.93
CA ALA A 13 17.05 -40.27 23.35
C ALA A 13 17.97 -39.54 22.35
N ILE A 14 19.00 -40.22 21.82
CA ILE A 14 19.89 -39.67 20.80
C ILE A 14 19.15 -39.38 19.49
N ALA A 15 18.31 -40.31 19.03
CA ALA A 15 17.48 -40.11 17.85
C ALA A 15 16.51 -38.94 18.02
N ALA A 16 15.90 -38.79 19.21
CA ALA A 16 15.01 -37.67 19.52
C ALA A 16 15.75 -36.32 19.50
N LEU A 17 16.97 -36.26 20.04
CA LEU A 17 17.80 -35.04 20.00
C LEU A 17 18.20 -34.66 18.56
N ILE A 18 18.56 -35.63 17.72
CA ILE A 18 18.86 -35.40 16.30
C ILE A 18 17.62 -34.89 15.58
N ALA A 19 16.46 -35.51 15.80
CA ALA A 19 15.20 -35.08 15.19
C ALA A 19 14.80 -33.66 15.62
N LEU A 20 14.96 -33.32 16.90
CA LEU A 20 14.76 -31.96 17.42
C LEU A 20 15.72 -30.96 16.75
N GLY A 21 16.99 -31.33 16.61
CA GLY A 21 18.00 -30.51 15.93
C GLY A 21 17.64 -30.22 14.48
N ILE A 22 17.18 -31.23 13.73
CA ILE A 22 16.70 -31.07 12.35
C ILE A 22 15.47 -30.16 12.31
N TRP A 23 14.51 -30.35 13.22
CA TRP A 23 13.30 -29.54 13.27
C TRP A 23 13.60 -28.06 13.55
N ILE A 24 14.50 -27.77 14.50
CA ILE A 24 14.95 -26.40 14.78
C ILE A 24 15.67 -25.80 13.57
N ALA A 25 16.58 -26.55 12.94
CA ALA A 25 17.32 -26.09 11.77
C ALA A 25 16.39 -25.80 10.58
N ASP A 26 15.41 -26.66 10.33
CA ASP A 26 14.39 -26.47 9.29
C ASP A 26 13.50 -25.25 9.59
N GLY A 27 13.07 -25.07 10.85
CA GLY A 27 12.34 -23.89 11.28
C GLY A 27 13.10 -22.59 11.03
N LEU A 28 14.40 -22.56 11.38
CA LEU A 28 15.28 -21.41 11.12
C LEU A 28 15.47 -21.16 9.62
N ARG A 29 15.62 -22.22 8.82
CA ARG A 29 15.75 -22.10 7.36
C ARG A 29 14.48 -21.50 6.74
N ARG A 30 13.30 -22.02 7.09
CA ARG A 30 12.01 -21.49 6.63
C ARG A 30 11.81 -20.04 7.04
N ALA A 31 12.22 -19.66 8.26
CA ALA A 31 12.17 -18.28 8.72
C ALA A 31 13.04 -17.35 7.85
N ARG A 32 14.26 -17.79 7.50
CA ARG A 32 15.16 -17.04 6.61
C ARG A 32 14.59 -16.92 5.19
N GLU A 33 14.04 -17.99 4.64
CA GLU A 33 13.42 -18.00 3.31
C GLU A 33 12.20 -17.06 3.26
N ARG A 34 11.36 -17.06 4.30
CA ARG A 34 10.23 -16.11 4.43
C ARG A 34 10.71 -14.67 4.53
N ALA A 35 11.75 -14.39 5.32
CA ALA A 35 12.30 -13.04 5.45
C ALA A 35 12.88 -12.52 4.12
N ALA A 36 13.62 -13.37 3.39
CA ALA A 36 14.14 -13.04 2.07
C ALA A 36 13.02 -12.78 1.05
N THR A 37 11.98 -13.64 1.06
CA THR A 37 10.82 -13.48 0.18
C THR A 37 10.07 -12.19 0.47
N ARG A 38 9.79 -11.90 1.75
CA ARG A 38 9.15 -10.65 2.20
C ARG A 38 9.94 -9.43 1.70
N ARG A 39 11.26 -9.47 1.85
CA ARG A 39 12.14 -8.37 1.42
C ARG A 39 12.09 -8.13 -0.08
N LEU A 40 12.25 -9.18 -0.88
CA LEU A 40 12.17 -9.08 -2.35
C LEU A 40 10.80 -8.54 -2.77
N LEU A 41 9.75 -9.02 -2.12
CA LEU A 41 8.40 -8.61 -2.44
C LEU A 41 8.13 -7.16 -2.03
N ALA A 42 8.65 -6.72 -0.88
CA ALA A 42 8.65 -5.31 -0.49
C ALA A 42 9.36 -4.44 -1.53
N GLN A 43 10.50 -4.89 -2.08
CA GLN A 43 11.23 -4.17 -3.14
C GLN A 43 10.45 -4.14 -4.47
N ILE A 44 9.73 -5.20 -4.83
CA ILE A 44 8.86 -5.19 -6.01
C ILE A 44 7.71 -4.20 -5.81
N MET A 45 7.16 -4.11 -4.59
CA MET A 45 6.07 -3.22 -4.22
C MET A 45 6.45 -1.74 -4.20
N THR A 46 7.73 -1.37 -4.02
CA THR A 46 8.13 0.04 -3.99
C THR A 46 7.90 0.73 -5.34
N ALA A 47 8.06 0.01 -6.46
CA ALA A 47 7.85 0.58 -7.79
C ALA A 47 6.40 1.03 -8.04
N PRO A 48 5.35 0.18 -7.90
CA PRO A 48 3.97 0.61 -8.12
C PRO A 48 3.50 1.63 -7.08
N VAL A 49 3.89 1.49 -5.81
CA VAL A 49 3.52 2.47 -4.77
C VAL A 49 4.24 3.82 -4.97
N GLY A 50 5.49 3.80 -5.44
CA GLY A 50 6.24 5.00 -5.81
C GLY A 50 5.66 5.69 -7.05
N ALA A 51 5.20 4.93 -8.05
CA ALA A 51 4.48 5.48 -9.19
C ALA A 51 3.20 6.22 -8.73
N ALA A 52 2.41 5.58 -7.86
CA ALA A 52 1.21 6.21 -7.28
C ALA A 52 1.54 7.50 -6.52
N GLN A 53 2.70 7.56 -5.84
CA GLN A 53 3.17 8.76 -5.14
C GLN A 53 3.48 9.91 -6.10
N ILE A 54 4.06 9.62 -7.27
CA ILE A 54 4.31 10.61 -8.31
C ILE A 54 2.99 11.10 -8.92
N ASP A 55 2.07 10.18 -9.19
CA ASP A 55 0.78 10.50 -9.81
C ASP A 55 -0.07 11.38 -8.90
N ILE A 56 -0.15 11.08 -7.60
CA ILE A 56 -0.88 11.94 -6.65
C ILE A 56 -0.22 13.30 -6.47
N ALA A 57 1.11 13.37 -6.49
CA ALA A 57 1.84 14.65 -6.42
C ALA A 57 1.60 15.50 -7.67
N ARG A 58 1.58 14.89 -8.85
CA ARG A 58 1.22 15.55 -10.11
C ARG A 58 -0.22 16.04 -10.08
N PHE A 59 -1.13 15.23 -9.56
CA PHE A 59 -2.53 15.61 -9.43
C PHE A 59 -2.69 16.83 -8.51
N ARG A 60 -2.08 16.81 -7.32
CA ARG A 60 -2.05 17.94 -6.39
C ARG A 60 -1.53 19.22 -7.03
N ALA A 61 -0.40 19.14 -7.74
CA ALA A 61 0.20 20.28 -8.43
C ALA A 61 -0.71 20.87 -9.52
N SER A 62 -1.60 20.06 -10.11
CA SER A 62 -2.56 20.51 -11.11
C SER A 62 -3.79 21.21 -10.53
N VAL A 63 -4.08 20.98 -9.25
CA VAL A 63 -5.23 21.54 -8.53
C VAL A 63 -4.82 22.82 -7.79
N VAL A 64 -3.68 22.78 -7.09
CA VAL A 64 -3.12 23.91 -6.36
C VAL A 64 -1.72 24.18 -6.92
N PRO A 65 -1.61 25.01 -7.98
CA PRO A 65 -0.31 25.34 -8.54
C PRO A 65 0.52 26.14 -7.53
N SER A 66 1.85 25.93 -7.57
CA SER A 66 2.80 26.46 -6.56
C SER A 66 2.93 27.99 -6.55
N ASN A 67 2.32 28.66 -7.53
CA ASN A 67 2.27 30.11 -7.69
C ASN A 67 1.14 30.77 -6.88
N GLY A 68 0.30 30.00 -6.18
CA GLY A 68 -0.81 30.53 -5.37
C GLY A 68 -2.01 30.96 -6.20
N ASP A 69 -2.10 30.53 -7.46
CA ASP A 69 -3.21 30.86 -8.35
C ASP A 69 -4.47 30.07 -7.97
N THR A 70 -5.51 30.79 -7.52
CA THR A 70 -6.79 30.22 -7.09
C THR A 70 -7.83 30.14 -8.20
N THR A 71 -7.51 30.64 -9.40
CA THR A 71 -8.45 30.61 -10.55
C THR A 71 -8.89 29.20 -10.90
N THR A 72 -8.03 28.21 -10.72
CA THR A 72 -8.34 26.80 -11.00
C THR A 72 -9.39 26.25 -10.03
N LEU A 73 -9.36 26.67 -8.76
CA LEU A 73 -10.34 26.27 -7.74
C LEU A 73 -11.70 26.93 -7.97
N LEU A 74 -11.71 28.21 -8.37
CA LEU A 74 -12.93 28.92 -8.73
C LEU A 74 -13.57 28.30 -9.97
N ASN A 75 -12.78 28.01 -11.00
CA ASN A 75 -13.25 27.36 -12.22
C ASN A 75 -13.75 25.92 -11.98
N LEU A 76 -13.23 25.22 -10.97
CA LEU A 76 -13.71 23.91 -10.52
C LEU A 76 -15.14 23.97 -9.97
N ILE A 77 -15.50 25.07 -9.30
CA ILE A 77 -16.86 25.31 -8.80
C ILE A 77 -17.78 25.70 -9.97
N ASP A 78 -17.31 26.54 -10.89
CA ASP A 78 -18.16 27.08 -11.95
C ASP A 78 -18.39 26.12 -13.14
N SER A 79 -17.56 25.09 -13.33
CA SER A 79 -17.64 24.23 -14.53
C SER A 79 -17.60 22.73 -14.27
N GLN A 80 -18.69 22.05 -14.61
CA GLN A 80 -18.80 20.59 -14.58
C GLN A 80 -17.79 19.93 -15.52
N SER A 81 -17.53 20.55 -16.67
CA SER A 81 -16.56 20.01 -17.63
C SER A 81 -15.16 19.92 -17.03
N LEU A 82 -14.75 20.93 -16.25
CA LEU A 82 -13.49 20.89 -15.51
C LEU A 82 -13.51 19.85 -14.40
N ARG A 83 -14.59 19.75 -13.62
CA ARG A 83 -14.73 18.70 -12.60
C ARG A 83 -14.56 17.29 -13.18
N ARG A 84 -15.09 17.03 -14.38
CA ARG A 84 -14.88 15.76 -15.10
C ARG A 84 -13.44 15.54 -15.53
N VAL A 85 -12.73 16.57 -15.97
CA VAL A 85 -11.29 16.49 -16.29
C VAL A 85 -10.48 16.13 -15.05
N PHE A 86 -10.75 16.78 -13.91
CA PHE A 86 -10.07 16.48 -12.65
C PHE A 86 -10.43 15.09 -12.11
N ALA A 87 -11.68 14.64 -12.28
CA ALA A 87 -12.03 13.25 -11.99
C ALA A 87 -11.22 12.26 -12.85
N GLY A 88 -11.05 12.54 -14.15
CA GLY A 88 -10.19 11.76 -15.03
C GLY A 88 -8.76 11.63 -14.47
N LYS A 89 -8.16 12.74 -14.02
CA LYS A 89 -6.83 12.74 -13.38
C LYS A 89 -6.80 11.99 -12.05
N ALA A 90 -7.86 12.08 -11.25
CA ALA A 90 -7.96 11.31 -10.01
C ALA A 90 -7.92 9.79 -10.28
N TYR A 91 -8.55 9.33 -11.37
CA TYR A 91 -8.51 7.93 -11.80
C TYR A 91 -7.16 7.46 -12.36
N GLU A 92 -6.26 8.39 -12.73
CA GLU A 92 -4.88 8.05 -13.09
C GLU A 92 -4.07 7.62 -11.85
N VAL A 93 -4.40 8.13 -10.66
CA VAL A 93 -3.77 7.71 -9.41
C VAL A 93 -4.22 6.28 -9.08
N LYS A 94 -3.29 5.34 -9.23
CA LYS A 94 -3.54 3.91 -8.98
C LYS A 94 -2.45 3.31 -8.12
N VAL A 95 -2.86 2.64 -7.05
CA VAL A 95 -2.00 1.75 -6.27
C VAL A 95 -2.29 0.33 -6.74
N GLU A 96 -1.41 -0.22 -7.56
CA GLU A 96 -1.54 -1.59 -8.04
C GLU A 96 -0.79 -2.56 -7.12
N LEU A 97 -1.47 -3.64 -6.74
CA LEU A 97 -0.86 -4.76 -6.05
C LEU A 97 -0.47 -5.83 -7.07
N PRO A 98 0.83 -6.14 -7.26
CA PRO A 98 1.28 -7.28 -8.05
C PRO A 98 0.64 -8.59 -7.55
N PRO A 99 0.31 -9.54 -8.43
CA PRO A 99 -0.31 -10.81 -8.04
C PRO A 99 0.48 -11.56 -6.97
N GLN A 100 1.82 -11.48 -7.03
CA GLN A 100 2.72 -12.12 -6.07
C GLN A 100 2.48 -11.61 -4.64
N PHE A 101 2.06 -10.35 -4.48
CA PHE A 101 1.70 -9.78 -3.18
C PHE A 101 0.44 -10.43 -2.63
N LEU A 102 -0.59 -10.65 -3.46
CA LEU A 102 -1.84 -11.25 -3.01
C LEU A 102 -1.65 -12.70 -2.55
N GLU A 103 -0.79 -13.45 -3.25
CA GLU A 103 -0.46 -14.83 -2.89
C GLU A 103 0.35 -14.95 -1.59
N LYS A 104 1.04 -13.88 -1.19
CA LYS A 104 2.01 -13.89 -0.07
C LYS A 104 1.82 -12.71 0.89
N ALA A 105 0.59 -12.21 1.00
CA ALA A 105 0.27 -11.06 1.83
C ALA A 105 0.53 -11.34 3.32
N ASP A 106 0.42 -12.60 3.72
CA ASP A 106 0.70 -13.11 5.07
C ASP A 106 2.18 -12.96 5.50
N LEU A 107 3.09 -12.76 4.55
CA LEU A 107 4.50 -12.52 4.84
C LEU A 107 4.76 -11.14 5.45
N PHE A 108 3.87 -10.17 5.26
CA PHE A 108 4.04 -8.85 5.82
C PHE A 108 3.55 -8.77 7.26
N GLY A 109 4.27 -7.99 8.06
CA GLY A 109 3.78 -7.62 9.39
C GLY A 109 2.52 -6.77 9.27
N GLU A 110 1.72 -6.79 10.34
CA GLU A 110 0.47 -6.02 10.46
C GLU A 110 0.65 -4.56 10.05
N ARG A 111 1.76 -3.93 10.44
CA ARG A 111 2.07 -2.55 10.08
C ARG A 111 2.08 -2.32 8.57
N THR A 112 2.82 -3.13 7.81
CA THR A 112 2.97 -2.93 6.36
C THR A 112 1.68 -3.26 5.62
N ALA A 113 1.02 -4.36 6.01
CA ALA A 113 -0.29 -4.72 5.48
C ALA A 113 -1.34 -3.62 5.69
N ASN A 114 -1.43 -3.08 6.92
CA ASN A 114 -2.40 -2.03 7.25
C ASN A 114 -2.15 -0.73 6.47
N ARG A 115 -0.89 -0.33 6.29
CA ARG A 115 -0.58 0.89 5.51
C ARG A 115 -0.87 0.72 4.02
N LEU A 116 -0.60 -0.43 3.45
CA LEU A 116 -0.96 -0.72 2.06
C LEU A 116 -2.49 -0.77 1.87
N ALA A 117 -3.20 -1.42 2.78
CA ALA A 117 -4.67 -1.43 2.77
C ALA A 117 -5.26 -0.02 2.90
N LEU A 118 -4.68 0.83 3.76
CA LEU A 118 -5.09 2.22 3.91
C LEU A 118 -4.84 3.01 2.62
N ALA A 119 -3.68 2.86 1.97
CA ALA A 119 -3.38 3.54 0.71
C ALA A 119 -4.37 3.16 -0.40
N LEU A 120 -4.71 1.87 -0.51
CA LEU A 120 -5.73 1.38 -1.45
C LEU A 120 -7.12 1.96 -1.14
N SER A 121 -7.51 1.94 0.14
CA SER A 121 -8.79 2.49 0.58
C SER A 121 -8.90 3.98 0.28
N GLN A 122 -7.84 4.76 0.56
CA GLN A 122 -7.83 6.19 0.30
C GLN A 122 -7.83 6.52 -1.19
N THR A 123 -7.15 5.71 -2.01
CA THR A 123 -7.22 5.84 -3.48
C THR A 123 -8.64 5.62 -4.01
N SER A 124 -9.34 4.61 -3.50
CA SER A 124 -10.75 4.34 -3.86
C SER A 124 -11.69 5.47 -3.39
N ARG A 125 -11.46 6.03 -2.20
CA ARG A 125 -12.19 7.20 -1.70
C ARG A 125 -11.94 8.44 -2.56
N LEU A 126 -10.70 8.65 -3.02
CA LEU A 126 -10.35 9.72 -3.96
C LEU A 126 -11.17 9.62 -5.24
N HIS A 127 -11.20 8.43 -5.86
CA HIS A 127 -11.99 8.18 -7.07
C HIS A 127 -13.47 8.46 -6.83
N SER A 128 -14.00 8.01 -5.70
CA SER A 128 -15.41 8.20 -5.35
C SER A 128 -15.77 9.66 -5.11
N ALA A 129 -14.93 10.40 -4.37
CA ALA A 129 -15.15 11.82 -4.09
C ALA A 129 -15.14 12.66 -5.38
N TRP A 130 -14.16 12.41 -6.25
CA TRP A 130 -14.06 13.12 -7.53
C TRP A 130 -15.16 12.72 -8.52
N LYS A 131 -15.61 11.47 -8.50
CA LYS A 131 -16.77 11.05 -9.27
C LYS A 131 -18.03 11.82 -8.86
N ILE A 132 -18.33 11.86 -7.56
CA ILE A 132 -19.48 12.60 -7.02
C ILE A 132 -19.40 14.07 -7.42
N ALA A 133 -18.25 14.73 -7.21
CA ALA A 133 -18.06 16.13 -7.58
C ALA A 133 -18.29 16.37 -9.09
N SER A 134 -17.88 15.44 -9.95
CA SER A 134 -18.05 15.55 -11.40
C SER A 134 -19.48 15.35 -11.91
N GLU A 135 -20.31 14.66 -11.14
CA GLU A 135 -21.71 14.37 -11.49
C GLU A 135 -22.65 15.53 -11.15
N VAL A 136 -22.24 16.44 -10.27
CA VAL A 136 -23.02 17.64 -9.93
C VAL A 136 -23.15 18.57 -11.17
N PRO A 137 -24.37 18.83 -11.66
CA PRO A 137 -24.61 19.67 -12.83
C PRO A 137 -24.33 21.15 -12.55
N ASP A 138 -24.04 21.90 -13.61
CA ASP A 138 -23.88 23.35 -13.52
C ASP A 138 -25.22 24.01 -13.14
N GLY A 139 -25.16 24.98 -12.22
CA GLY A 139 -26.35 25.61 -11.64
C GLY A 139 -27.10 24.78 -10.60
N GLY A 140 -26.50 23.70 -10.10
CA GLY A 140 -26.97 22.97 -8.91
C GLY A 140 -26.83 23.80 -7.62
N ASP A 141 -27.14 23.19 -6.46
CA ASP A 141 -26.94 23.85 -5.17
C ASP A 141 -25.45 24.15 -4.95
N GLU A 142 -25.10 25.44 -4.99
CA GLU A 142 -23.74 25.94 -4.85
C GLU A 142 -23.10 25.50 -3.53
N LYS A 143 -23.90 25.40 -2.46
CA LYS A 143 -23.42 24.98 -1.14
C LYS A 143 -23.08 23.49 -1.14
N GLU A 144 -23.93 22.67 -1.73
CA GLU A 144 -23.69 21.23 -1.87
C GLU A 144 -22.47 20.97 -2.76
N LEU A 145 -22.35 21.69 -3.87
CA LEU A 145 -21.20 21.63 -4.77
C LEU A 145 -19.90 22.02 -4.07
N HIS A 146 -19.91 23.13 -3.32
CA HIS A 146 -18.74 23.56 -2.57
C HIS A 146 -18.27 22.49 -1.57
N ASN A 147 -19.21 21.87 -0.84
CA ASN A 147 -18.88 20.79 0.10
C ASN A 147 -18.28 19.56 -0.62
N HIS A 148 -18.83 19.16 -1.77
CA HIS A 148 -18.31 18.02 -2.52
C HIS A 148 -16.92 18.29 -3.10
N VAL A 149 -16.71 19.48 -3.67
CA VAL A 149 -15.39 19.88 -4.18
C VAL A 149 -14.38 19.97 -3.04
N GLN A 150 -14.74 20.59 -1.91
CA GLN A 150 -13.86 20.66 -0.75
C GLN A 150 -13.48 19.26 -0.23
N ALA A 151 -14.45 18.36 -0.06
CA ALA A 151 -14.18 16.99 0.35
C ALA A 151 -13.25 16.25 -0.64
N ALA A 152 -13.45 16.46 -1.95
CA ALA A 152 -12.58 15.88 -2.98
C ALA A 152 -11.15 16.44 -2.94
N LEU A 153 -10.98 17.71 -2.57
CA LEU A 153 -9.66 18.36 -2.38
C LEU A 153 -8.96 17.84 -1.12
N GLU A 154 -9.67 17.72 0.00
CA GLU A 154 -9.14 17.14 1.24
C GLU A 154 -8.68 15.69 1.01
N GLN A 155 -9.46 14.94 0.23
CA GLN A 155 -9.14 13.56 -0.11
C GLN A 155 -7.82 13.40 -0.90
N ILE A 156 -7.37 14.43 -1.65
CA ILE A 156 -6.04 14.41 -2.29
C ILE A 156 -4.95 14.31 -1.23
N GLN A 157 -5.04 15.13 -0.18
CA GLN A 157 -4.05 15.18 0.89
C GLN A 157 -4.05 13.90 1.72
N GLU A 158 -5.24 13.37 2.05
CA GLU A 158 -5.35 12.09 2.76
C GLU A 158 -4.73 10.93 1.96
N THR A 159 -4.96 10.93 0.65
CA THR A 159 -4.43 9.90 -0.25
C THR A 159 -2.92 10.01 -0.40
N GLU A 160 -2.39 11.23 -0.58
CA GLU A 160 -0.94 11.48 -0.66
C GLU A 160 -0.22 11.02 0.61
N LYS A 161 -0.79 11.32 1.78
CA LYS A 161 -0.26 10.89 3.07
C LYS A 161 -0.27 9.36 3.20
N ALA A 162 -1.39 8.71 2.88
CA ALA A 162 -1.52 7.26 2.99
C ALA A 162 -0.55 6.52 2.06
N ILE A 163 -0.42 6.97 0.81
CA ILE A 163 0.55 6.43 -0.16
C ILE A 163 1.98 6.61 0.35
N SER A 164 2.32 7.80 0.86
CA SER A 164 3.67 8.08 1.38
C SER A 164 4.01 7.22 2.61
N GLU A 165 3.05 7.00 3.51
CA GLU A 165 3.23 6.11 4.66
C GLU A 165 3.42 4.65 4.22
N ALA A 166 2.66 4.18 3.22
CA ALA A 166 2.80 2.85 2.64
C ALA A 166 4.17 2.67 1.96
N PHE A 167 4.62 3.66 1.19
CA PHE A 167 5.92 3.66 0.55
C PHE A 167 7.06 3.57 1.58
N ASN A 168 6.98 4.37 2.65
CA ASN A 168 8.00 4.40 3.69
C ASN A 168 8.13 3.05 4.43
N VAL A 169 7.02 2.39 4.76
CA VAL A 169 7.09 1.06 5.40
C VAL A 169 7.63 -0.01 4.46
N LEU A 170 7.32 0.05 3.16
CA LEU A 170 7.91 -0.84 2.16
C LEU A 170 9.42 -0.64 2.02
N LEU A 171 9.90 0.60 2.06
CA LEU A 171 11.33 0.89 2.05
C LEU A 171 12.05 0.29 3.26
N VAL A 172 11.40 0.31 4.44
CA VAL A 172 11.96 -0.31 5.65
C VAL A 172 12.00 -1.83 5.51
N ASP A 173 10.91 -2.46 5.07
CA ASP A 173 10.85 -3.92 4.89
C ASP A 173 11.74 -4.44 3.74
N GLY A 174 12.03 -3.59 2.76
CA GLY A 174 12.89 -3.89 1.61
C GLY A 174 14.39 -3.76 1.87
N ARG A 175 14.81 -3.16 3.00
CA ARG A 175 16.23 -2.99 3.33
C ARG A 175 16.90 -4.31 3.71
N ALA A 176 18.20 -4.42 3.42
CA ALA A 176 19.04 -5.44 4.05
C ALA A 176 19.21 -5.06 5.51
N SER A 177 18.77 -5.94 6.42
CA SER A 177 19.35 -6.02 7.77
C SER A 177 20.63 -6.84 7.71
#